data_AF-A0A2C5XP42-F1
#
_entry.id   AF-A0A2C5XP42-F1
#
_cell.length_a   1.000
_cell.length_b   1.000
_cell.length_c   1.000
_cell.angle_alpha   90.00
_cell.angle_beta   90.00
_cell.angle_gamma   90.00
#
_symmetry.space_group_name_H-M   'P 1'
#
loop_
_entity.id
_entity.type
_entity.pdbx_description
1 polymer ?
#
loop_
_entity_poly.entity_id
_entity_poly.type
_entity_poly.pdbx_seq_one_letter_code
_entity_poly.pdbx_strand_id
1 'polypeptide(L)'
;MAAQTQPQFLALQPAASELFGPQPKLDVLHSMPIPFAHEAGVYIPEDDALFVTSNRFTDPKTNEEKIIITRLLLPKDGTSLKVENINTENVPMANGGIRYTSNGYDGILFCAQGDKTVNGGISIMKTKAPYESTLLLSSFQDRPFNSPNDVVTYSDGSIWFTDPIYGFEQGIRPKPRLPNQVYRFDPSNNSTRAVADGFGRPNGLSFSPDMKTLYVSDTEWIHGDGSTDDTRASHIYAFDVAERSGGLFLENRRLFAMADNGIPDGIKCDVHGNVYSGCGDGINIWSPKGDLVGKILIPGGAANFCFGRDGLMFILAEKELYQAQLASSTKGALLEI
;
A
#
# COMPACT_ATOMS: atom_id res chain seq x y z
N MET A 1 11.54 -1.04 -38.60
CA MET A 1 10.32 -0.39 -38.07
C MET A 1 10.72 0.30 -36.78
N ALA A 2 10.63 1.63 -36.70
CA ALA A 2 10.89 2.33 -35.45
C ALA A 2 9.82 1.87 -34.44
N ALA A 3 10.23 1.35 -33.29
CA ALA A 3 9.30 1.05 -32.21
C ALA A 3 8.60 2.36 -31.83
N GLN A 4 7.29 2.45 -32.04
CA GLN A 4 6.51 3.55 -31.49
C GLN A 4 6.64 3.46 -29.97
N THR A 5 7.25 4.47 -29.37
CA THR A 5 7.31 4.62 -27.91
C THR A 5 5.87 4.78 -27.42
N GLN A 6 5.38 3.79 -26.68
CA GLN A 6 4.05 3.84 -26.06
C GLN A 6 3.98 5.05 -25.13
N PRO A 7 2.87 5.81 -25.11
CA PRO A 7 2.74 6.93 -24.19
C PRO A 7 2.74 6.44 -22.74
N GLN A 8 3.49 7.12 -21.87
CA GLN A 8 3.57 6.78 -20.42
C GLN A 8 2.22 6.99 -19.72
N PHE A 9 1.40 7.92 -20.20
CA PHE A 9 0.04 8.15 -19.70
C PHE A 9 -0.95 7.68 -20.75
N LEU A 10 -1.66 6.60 -20.46
CA LEU A 10 -2.64 6.00 -21.36
C LEU A 10 -4.05 6.38 -20.91
N ALA A 11 -4.68 7.32 -21.60
CA ALA A 11 -6.08 7.66 -21.38
C ALA A 11 -6.97 6.72 -22.20
N LEU A 12 -7.72 5.85 -21.51
CA LEU A 12 -8.66 4.91 -22.14
C LEU A 12 -10.08 5.49 -22.23
N GLN A 13 -10.38 6.46 -21.36
CA GLN A 13 -11.63 7.21 -21.35
C GLN A 13 -11.38 8.72 -21.14
N PRO A 14 -12.30 9.61 -21.53
CA PRO A 14 -12.13 11.06 -21.37
C PRO A 14 -11.81 11.50 -19.93
N ALA A 15 -12.39 10.83 -18.94
CA ALA A 15 -12.15 11.11 -17.52
C ALA A 15 -10.66 11.01 -17.13
N ALA A 16 -9.88 10.12 -17.76
CA ALA A 16 -8.45 10.02 -17.46
C ALA A 16 -7.66 11.26 -17.91
N SER A 17 -8.09 11.93 -18.99
CA SER A 17 -7.44 13.18 -19.42
C SER A 17 -7.62 14.30 -18.40
N GLU A 18 -8.76 14.35 -17.70
CA GLU A 18 -8.98 15.29 -16.60
C GLU A 18 -8.09 14.96 -15.39
N LEU A 19 -7.92 13.67 -15.08
CA LEU A 19 -7.06 13.22 -13.99
C LEU A 19 -5.57 13.52 -14.25
N PHE A 20 -5.11 13.27 -15.48
CA PHE A 20 -3.72 13.52 -15.88
C PHE A 20 -3.42 15.01 -16.05
N GLY A 21 -4.41 15.80 -16.45
CA GLY A 21 -4.24 17.20 -16.78
C GLY A 21 -3.60 17.41 -18.15
N PRO A 22 -3.32 18.68 -18.53
CA PRO A 22 -2.91 19.02 -19.89
C PRO A 22 -1.46 18.64 -20.24
N GLN A 23 -0.59 18.49 -19.23
CA GLN A 23 0.84 18.20 -19.40
C GLN A 23 1.31 17.26 -18.28
N PRO A 24 0.81 16.01 -18.23
CA PRO A 24 1.27 15.06 -17.23
C PRO A 24 2.74 14.75 -17.46
N LYS A 25 3.49 14.57 -16.37
CA LYS A 25 4.93 14.28 -16.41
C LYS A 25 5.25 13.07 -15.55
N LEU A 26 6.17 12.24 -15.99
CA LEU A 26 6.68 11.10 -15.24
C LEU A 26 8.20 11.13 -15.28
N ASP A 27 8.83 11.26 -14.11
CA ASP A 27 10.28 11.27 -13.95
C ASP A 27 10.72 10.17 -12.97
N VAL A 28 11.93 9.64 -13.15
CA VAL A 28 12.59 8.87 -12.10
C VAL A 28 13.12 9.85 -11.05
N LEU A 29 12.57 9.79 -9.84
CA LEU A 29 12.99 10.64 -8.73
C LEU A 29 14.29 10.13 -8.08
N HIS A 30 14.39 8.81 -7.92
CA HIS A 30 15.57 8.18 -7.33
C HIS A 30 15.70 6.71 -7.76
N SER A 31 16.94 6.20 -7.78
CA SER A 31 17.22 4.79 -8.06
C SER A 31 18.29 4.26 -7.12
N MET A 32 18.17 2.98 -6.73
CA MET A 32 19.16 2.26 -5.95
C MET A 32 19.45 0.88 -6.57
N PRO A 33 20.62 0.27 -6.30
CA PRO A 33 20.93 -1.07 -6.81
C PRO A 33 20.08 -2.19 -6.17
N ILE A 34 19.39 -1.87 -5.08
CA ILE A 34 18.48 -2.74 -4.32
C ILE A 34 17.03 -2.30 -4.55
N PRO A 35 16.04 -3.20 -4.37
CA PRO A 35 14.62 -2.89 -4.60
C PRO A 35 14.03 -2.05 -3.46
N PHE A 36 14.55 -0.84 -3.23
CA PHE A 36 14.24 0.00 -2.07
C PHE A 36 12.82 0.58 -2.04
N ALA A 37 12.14 0.64 -3.19
CA ALA A 37 10.83 1.25 -3.36
C ALA A 37 9.83 0.20 -3.82
N HIS A 38 9.26 -0.55 -2.86
CA HIS A 38 8.28 -1.60 -3.13
C HIS A 38 6.93 -1.29 -2.47
N GLU A 39 6.94 -1.02 -1.16
CA GLU A 39 5.75 -0.95 -0.32
C GLU A 39 5.73 0.31 0.58
N ALA A 40 4.66 0.50 1.36
CA ALA A 40 4.48 1.58 2.35
C ALA A 40 4.85 2.99 1.85
N GLY A 41 4.42 3.36 0.65
CA GLY A 41 4.50 4.76 0.22
C GLY A 41 3.74 5.66 1.20
N VAL A 42 4.45 6.37 2.08
CA VAL A 42 3.85 7.27 3.09
C VAL A 42 4.49 8.64 2.98
N TYR A 43 3.72 9.60 2.47
CA TYR A 43 4.12 10.98 2.37
C TYR A 43 3.72 11.76 3.64
N ILE A 44 4.70 12.43 4.26
CA ILE A 44 4.57 13.29 5.44
C ILE A 44 4.64 14.75 4.98
N PRO A 45 3.49 15.43 4.86
CA PRO A 45 3.42 16.70 4.16
C PRO A 45 4.08 17.87 4.91
N GLU A 46 4.23 17.77 6.24
CA GLU A 46 4.84 18.83 7.05
C GLU A 46 6.36 18.93 6.81
N ASP A 47 6.99 17.79 6.55
CA ASP A 47 8.44 17.69 6.37
C ASP A 47 8.81 17.56 4.88
N ASP A 48 7.84 17.38 3.97
CA ASP A 48 8.03 16.90 2.60
C ASP A 48 8.94 15.66 2.58
N ALA A 49 8.61 14.72 3.45
CA ALA A 49 9.32 13.46 3.58
C ALA A 49 8.46 12.33 3.01
N LEU A 50 9.07 11.46 2.22
CA LEU A 50 8.47 10.21 1.78
C LEU A 50 9.15 9.06 2.53
N PHE A 51 8.36 8.11 3.03
CA PHE A 51 8.84 6.85 3.55
C PHE A 51 8.42 5.74 2.59
N VAL A 52 9.30 4.76 2.41
CA VAL A 52 9.05 3.56 1.60
C VAL A 52 9.70 2.36 2.28
N THR A 53 9.17 1.17 2.01
CA THR A 53 9.79 -0.10 2.37
C THR A 53 10.28 -0.82 1.13
N SER A 54 11.43 -1.48 1.26
CA SER A 54 12.01 -2.26 0.18
C SER A 54 11.28 -3.59 -0.02
N ASN A 55 11.40 -4.16 -1.21
CA ASN A 55 11.17 -5.59 -1.36
C ASN A 55 12.27 -6.34 -0.61
N ARG A 56 12.05 -7.62 -0.34
CA ARG A 56 13.08 -8.48 0.25
C ARG A 56 14.27 -8.58 -0.70
N PHE A 57 15.47 -8.41 -0.16
CA PHE A 57 16.72 -8.60 -0.91
C PHE A 57 17.81 -9.21 -0.03
N THR A 58 18.79 -9.85 -0.67
CA THR A 58 20.02 -10.29 -0.02
C THR A 58 20.96 -9.10 0.15
N ASP A 59 21.30 -8.73 1.39
CA ASP A 59 22.27 -7.68 1.65
C ASP A 59 23.64 -8.10 1.09
N PRO A 60 24.24 -7.34 0.15
CA PRO A 60 25.53 -7.71 -0.45
C PRO A 60 26.70 -7.70 0.55
N LYS A 61 26.55 -7.11 1.73
CA LYS A 61 27.58 -7.04 2.77
C LYS A 61 27.47 -8.17 3.79
N THR A 62 26.25 -8.51 4.22
CA THR A 62 26.03 -9.53 5.27
C THR A 62 25.58 -10.86 4.71
N ASN A 63 25.13 -10.89 3.45
CA ASN A 63 24.50 -12.04 2.80
C ASN A 63 23.21 -12.51 3.49
N GLU A 64 22.57 -11.62 4.25
CA GLU A 64 21.31 -11.88 4.94
C GLU A 64 20.13 -11.32 4.13
N GLU A 65 19.02 -12.04 4.15
CA GLU A 65 17.76 -11.57 3.58
C GLU A 65 17.12 -10.53 4.50
N LYS A 66 16.79 -9.36 3.97
CA LYS A 66 16.17 -8.29 4.76
C LYS A 66 15.29 -7.38 3.93
N ILE A 67 14.52 -6.57 4.65
CA ILE A 67 13.84 -5.37 4.15
C ILE A 67 14.43 -4.16 4.88
N ILE A 68 14.42 -3.00 4.22
CA ILE A 68 14.78 -1.71 4.83
C ILE A 68 13.62 -0.72 4.75
N ILE A 69 13.56 0.18 5.72
CA ILE A 69 12.73 1.39 5.65
C ILE A 69 13.63 2.53 5.18
N THR A 70 13.23 3.24 4.14
CA THR A 70 13.97 4.38 3.60
C THR A 70 13.12 5.63 3.70
N ARG A 71 13.71 6.70 4.23
CA ARG A 71 13.17 8.06 4.24
C ARG A 71 13.85 8.90 3.17
N LEU A 72 13.05 9.56 2.35
CA LEU A 72 13.47 10.50 1.33
C LEU A 72 12.95 11.90 1.69
N LEU A 73 13.84 12.84 1.96
CA LEU A 73 13.49 14.26 2.08
C LEU A 73 13.51 14.90 0.70
N LEU A 74 12.34 15.31 0.23
CA LEU A 74 12.17 15.85 -1.12
C LEU A 74 12.89 17.19 -1.28
N PRO A 75 13.41 17.48 -2.48
CA PRO A 75 14.02 18.77 -2.80
C PRO A 75 13.12 19.97 -2.47
N LYS A 76 13.64 20.94 -1.71
CA LYS A 76 13.05 22.29 -1.52
C LYS A 76 14.05 23.37 -1.89
N ASP A 77 13.60 24.44 -2.55
CA ASP A 77 14.39 25.67 -2.75
C ASP A 77 15.81 25.43 -3.32
N GLY A 78 15.93 24.51 -4.27
CA GLY A 78 17.21 24.17 -4.92
C GLY A 78 18.11 23.19 -4.13
N THR A 79 17.64 22.62 -3.02
CA THR A 79 18.34 21.54 -2.32
C THR A 79 18.24 20.21 -3.06
N SER A 80 19.20 19.32 -2.82
CA SER A 80 19.16 17.94 -3.34
C SER A 80 18.29 17.04 -2.47
N LEU A 81 17.72 16.01 -3.09
CA LEU A 81 17.09 14.89 -2.40
C LEU A 81 18.04 14.30 -1.35
N LYS A 82 17.57 14.08 -0.12
CA LYS A 82 18.34 13.37 0.91
C LYS A 82 17.68 12.03 1.21
N VAL A 83 18.50 10.99 1.31
CA VAL A 83 18.05 9.62 1.52
C VAL A 83 18.67 9.08 2.80
N GLU A 84 17.85 8.51 3.67
CA GLU A 84 18.24 7.96 4.97
C GLU A 84 17.61 6.57 5.13
N ASN A 85 18.40 5.57 5.53
CA ASN A 85 17.87 4.28 5.94
C ASN A 85 17.56 4.31 7.43
N ILE A 86 16.38 3.86 7.79
CA ILE A 86 15.88 3.86 9.16
C ILE A 86 16.10 2.48 9.77
N ASN A 87 16.68 2.48 10.97
CA ASN A 87 16.73 1.31 11.83
C ASN A 87 15.74 1.51 12.97
N THR A 88 14.85 0.54 13.16
CA THR A 88 13.87 0.56 14.24
C THR A 88 13.58 -0.86 14.71
N GLU A 89 13.32 -1.05 16.01
CA GLU A 89 13.31 -2.39 16.62
C GLU A 89 11.98 -3.13 16.42
N ASN A 90 10.85 -2.44 16.45
CA ASN A 90 9.53 -3.06 16.49
C ASN A 90 8.87 -3.23 15.11
N VAL A 91 9.63 -3.12 14.02
CA VAL A 91 9.10 -3.27 12.65
C VAL A 91 9.90 -4.32 11.85
N PRO A 92 9.95 -5.58 12.30
CA PRO A 92 10.63 -6.65 11.56
C PRO A 92 9.94 -6.92 10.23
N MET A 93 10.72 -6.96 9.14
CA MET A 93 10.22 -7.17 7.77
C MET A 93 9.04 -6.24 7.45
N ALA A 94 9.30 -4.93 7.56
CA ALA A 94 8.32 -3.89 7.30
C ALA A 94 7.71 -4.04 5.89
N ASN A 95 6.38 -4.06 5.78
CA ASN A 95 5.67 -4.13 4.50
C ASN A 95 4.90 -2.83 4.25
N GLY A 96 3.56 -2.86 4.17
CA GLY A 96 2.71 -1.70 3.98
C GLY A 96 2.64 -0.76 5.19
N GLY A 97 2.13 0.45 4.97
CA GLY A 97 2.13 1.48 6.00
C GLY A 97 1.30 2.70 5.65
N ILE A 98 0.91 3.45 6.68
CA ILE A 98 0.08 4.66 6.57
C ILE A 98 0.39 5.64 7.69
N ARG A 99 0.27 6.95 7.43
CA ARG A 99 0.35 7.98 8.48
C ARG A 99 -0.80 7.81 9.48
N TYR A 100 -0.51 7.99 10.77
CA TYR A 100 -1.50 7.85 11.83
C TYR A 100 -1.27 8.85 12.96
N THR A 101 -2.30 9.65 13.23
CA THR A 101 -2.30 10.77 14.19
C THR A 101 -3.47 10.70 15.18
N SER A 102 -4.02 9.50 15.40
CA SER A 102 -5.20 9.27 16.26
C SER A 102 -4.86 8.49 17.53
N ASN A 103 -5.79 8.48 18.49
CA ASN A 103 -5.67 7.73 19.76
C ASN A 103 -4.38 8.03 20.54
N GLY A 104 -3.91 9.29 20.51
CA GLY A 104 -2.69 9.71 21.22
C GLY A 104 -1.38 9.32 20.54
N TYR A 105 -1.45 8.69 19.36
CA TYR A 105 -0.29 8.39 18.53
C TYR A 105 -0.08 9.46 17.46
N ASP A 106 1.16 9.58 17.02
CA ASP A 106 1.59 10.41 15.90
C ASP A 106 2.83 9.76 15.29
N GLY A 107 2.69 9.23 14.08
CA GLY A 107 3.71 8.45 13.41
C GLY A 107 3.23 7.76 12.12
N ILE A 108 3.92 6.70 11.75
CA ILE A 108 3.59 5.81 10.65
C ILE A 108 3.24 4.45 11.23
N LEU A 109 2.05 3.95 10.93
CA LEU A 109 1.71 2.54 11.13
C LEU A 109 2.41 1.72 10.07
N PHE A 110 2.99 0.60 10.48
CA PHE A 110 3.55 -0.41 9.58
C PHE A 110 2.91 -1.75 9.87
N CYS A 111 2.64 -2.47 8.78
CA CYS A 111 2.49 -3.91 8.78
C CYS A 111 3.88 -4.54 8.93
N ALA A 112 4.21 -5.01 10.13
CA ALA A 112 5.41 -5.79 10.37
C ALA A 112 5.10 -7.25 10.05
N GLN A 113 5.76 -7.85 9.05
CA GLN A 113 5.48 -9.25 8.71
C GLN A 113 6.02 -10.22 9.77
N GLY A 114 7.04 -9.81 10.53
CA GLY A 114 7.73 -10.66 11.50
C GLY A 114 8.70 -11.64 10.82
N ASP A 115 9.19 -12.61 11.59
CA ASP A 115 10.10 -13.66 11.11
C ASP A 115 9.80 -15.01 11.79
N LYS A 116 10.74 -15.96 11.77
CA LYS A 116 10.58 -17.28 12.39
C LYS A 116 10.57 -17.25 13.92
N THR A 117 11.06 -16.18 14.51
CA THR A 117 11.30 -15.99 15.96
C THR A 117 10.42 -14.88 16.56
N VAL A 118 10.10 -13.84 15.78
CA VAL A 118 9.27 -12.71 16.19
C VAL A 118 7.95 -12.72 15.42
N ASN A 119 6.84 -12.53 16.13
CA ASN A 119 5.52 -12.41 15.49
C ASN A 119 5.42 -11.13 14.66
N GLY A 120 4.73 -11.22 13.53
CA GLY A 120 4.26 -10.05 12.79
C GLY A 120 3.11 -9.35 13.52
N GLY A 121 2.72 -8.19 13.02
CA GLY A 121 1.72 -7.36 13.66
C GLY A 121 1.61 -5.97 13.06
N ILE A 122 0.87 -5.12 13.78
CA ILE A 122 0.79 -3.69 13.52
C ILE A 122 1.69 -2.98 14.52
N SER A 123 2.62 -2.20 13.99
CA SER A 123 3.54 -1.37 14.76
C SER A 123 3.39 0.08 14.37
N ILE A 124 3.74 0.99 15.27
CA ILE A 124 3.84 2.42 14.99
C ILE A 124 5.26 2.90 15.17
N MET A 125 5.73 3.77 14.28
CA MET A 125 7.05 4.39 14.33
C MET A 125 6.94 5.91 14.25
N LYS A 126 7.71 6.64 15.06
CA LYS A 126 7.85 8.10 14.95
C LYS A 126 8.48 8.50 13.60
N THR A 127 8.09 9.64 13.07
CA THR A 127 8.58 10.17 11.77
C THR A 127 9.93 10.89 11.87
N LYS A 128 10.47 11.06 13.08
CA LYS A 128 11.73 11.78 13.34
C LYS A 128 12.66 10.91 14.17
N ALA A 129 13.97 11.08 13.96
CA ALA A 129 15.01 10.43 14.75
C ALA A 129 14.78 10.70 16.26
N PRO A 130 14.93 9.69 17.14
CA PRO A 130 15.56 8.40 16.88
C PRO A 130 14.63 7.30 16.33
N TYR A 131 13.47 7.65 15.74
CA TYR A 131 12.54 6.70 15.08
C TYR A 131 12.04 5.60 16.02
N GLU A 132 11.72 5.99 17.26
CA GLU A 132 11.13 5.09 18.25
C GLU A 132 9.89 4.41 17.68
N SER A 133 9.79 3.10 17.89
CA SER A 133 8.65 2.30 17.45
C SER A 133 8.06 1.48 18.59
N THR A 134 6.80 1.09 18.43
CA THR A 134 6.07 0.27 19.40
C THR A 134 5.18 -0.72 18.66
N LEU A 135 5.21 -1.99 19.07
CA LEU A 135 4.28 -3.01 18.61
C LEU A 135 2.91 -2.82 19.29
N LEU A 136 1.85 -2.64 18.50
CA LEU A 136 0.50 -2.41 18.99
C LEU A 136 -0.32 -3.70 19.09
N LEU A 137 -0.18 -4.59 18.10
CA LEU A 137 -0.98 -5.80 18.01
C LEU A 137 -0.22 -6.87 17.22
N SER A 138 -0.17 -8.12 17.71
CA SER A 138 0.61 -9.21 17.07
C SER A 138 -0.11 -10.55 16.96
N SER A 139 -1.34 -10.65 17.49
CA SER A 139 -2.12 -11.88 17.44
C SER A 139 -3.62 -11.60 17.50
N PHE A 140 -4.39 -12.61 17.08
CA PHE A 140 -5.84 -12.65 17.22
C PHE A 140 -6.25 -13.98 17.87
N GLN A 141 -6.91 -13.90 19.03
CA GLN A 141 -7.32 -15.08 19.82
C GLN A 141 -6.14 -16.04 20.06
N ASP A 142 -5.02 -15.52 20.57
CA ASP A 142 -3.78 -16.25 20.86
C ASP A 142 -3.11 -16.95 19.67
N ARG A 143 -3.54 -16.61 18.44
CA ARG A 143 -2.94 -17.08 17.20
C ARG A 143 -2.16 -15.91 16.59
N PRO A 144 -0.85 -16.07 16.33
CA PRO A 144 -0.08 -15.05 15.64
C PRO A 144 -0.73 -14.70 14.30
N PHE A 145 -0.68 -13.41 13.92
CA PHE A 145 -0.97 -13.02 12.55
C PHE A 145 -0.05 -13.75 11.56
N ASN A 146 -0.57 -13.97 10.36
CA ASN A 146 0.13 -14.67 9.30
C ASN A 146 1.37 -13.86 8.89
N SER A 147 1.12 -12.70 8.29
CA SER A 147 2.08 -11.70 7.84
C SER A 147 1.27 -10.48 7.36
N PRO A 148 0.90 -9.54 8.26
CA PRO A 148 0.15 -8.36 7.86
C PRO A 148 0.80 -7.67 6.66
N ASN A 149 -0.01 -7.24 5.69
CA ASN A 149 0.49 -6.77 4.41
C ASN A 149 0.30 -5.27 4.23
N ASP A 150 -0.95 -4.78 4.14
CA ASP A 150 -1.26 -3.34 4.01
C ASP A 150 -2.21 -2.88 5.12
N VAL A 151 -2.23 -1.57 5.38
CA VAL A 151 -2.96 -0.95 6.49
C VAL A 151 -3.58 0.39 6.10
N VAL A 152 -4.81 0.61 6.53
CA VAL A 152 -5.55 1.86 6.38
C VAL A 152 -6.21 2.24 7.72
N THR A 153 -6.52 3.51 7.89
CA THR A 153 -7.20 4.03 9.07
C THR A 153 -8.61 4.47 8.71
N TYR A 154 -9.53 4.32 9.66
CA TYR A 154 -10.90 4.81 9.52
C TYR A 154 -11.11 6.09 10.33
N SER A 155 -12.19 6.84 10.05
CA SER A 155 -12.45 8.15 10.66
C SER A 155 -12.66 8.12 12.19
N ASP A 156 -12.94 6.95 12.77
CA ASP A 156 -13.01 6.74 14.22
C ASP A 156 -11.64 6.47 14.87
N GLY A 157 -10.55 6.50 14.08
CA GLY A 157 -9.21 6.17 14.52
C GLY A 157 -8.91 4.66 14.59
N SER A 158 -9.83 3.80 14.18
CA SER A 158 -9.56 2.36 14.08
C SER A 158 -8.63 2.03 12.92
N ILE A 159 -7.84 0.98 13.11
CA ILE A 159 -6.81 0.50 12.19
C ILE A 159 -7.34 -0.74 11.48
N TRP A 160 -7.31 -0.74 10.16
CA TRP A 160 -7.80 -1.83 9.32
C TRP A 160 -6.65 -2.38 8.49
N PHE A 161 -6.48 -3.69 8.44
CA PHE A 161 -5.33 -4.29 7.78
C PHE A 161 -5.66 -5.67 7.20
N THR A 162 -4.87 -6.07 6.21
CA THR A 162 -4.93 -7.39 5.58
C THR A 162 -3.88 -8.32 6.17
N ASP A 163 -4.20 -9.60 6.30
CA ASP A 163 -3.30 -10.63 6.85
C ASP A 163 -3.15 -11.84 5.91
N PRO A 164 -2.54 -11.67 4.72
CA PRO A 164 -2.26 -12.76 3.81
C PRO A 164 -1.13 -13.66 4.32
N ILE A 165 -0.93 -14.80 3.64
CA ILE A 165 0.11 -15.79 3.97
C ILE A 165 1.44 -15.60 3.21
N TYR A 166 1.70 -14.42 2.61
CA TYR A 166 2.90 -14.17 1.83
C TYR A 166 4.20 -14.48 2.58
N GLY A 167 4.29 -14.08 3.85
CA GLY A 167 5.45 -14.37 4.67
C GLY A 167 5.71 -15.87 4.81
N PHE A 168 4.67 -16.72 4.83
CA PHE A 168 4.86 -18.17 4.85
C PHE A 168 5.34 -18.70 3.48
N GLU A 169 4.68 -18.30 2.39
CA GLU A 169 5.03 -18.72 1.02
C GLU A 169 6.46 -18.30 0.65
N GLN A 170 6.91 -17.14 1.13
CA GLN A 170 8.27 -16.62 0.94
C GLN A 170 9.29 -17.24 1.93
N GLY A 171 8.84 -18.07 2.88
CA GLY A 171 9.70 -18.71 3.86
C GLY A 171 10.15 -17.83 5.02
N ILE A 172 9.60 -16.62 5.18
CA ILE A 172 9.86 -15.67 6.28
C ILE A 172 9.16 -16.10 7.58
N ARG A 173 7.94 -16.65 7.47
CA ARG A 173 7.04 -16.98 8.60
C ARG A 173 6.80 -18.48 8.74
N PRO A 174 6.46 -18.98 9.95
CA PRO A 174 6.02 -20.36 10.12
C PRO A 174 4.66 -20.60 9.46
N LYS A 175 4.18 -21.85 9.49
CA LYS A 175 2.87 -22.19 8.93
C LYS A 175 1.76 -21.34 9.59
N PRO A 176 0.90 -20.66 8.80
CA PRO A 176 -0.24 -19.87 9.26
C PRO A 176 -1.18 -20.62 10.20
N ARG A 177 -1.75 -19.90 11.17
CA ARG A 177 -2.78 -20.41 12.10
C ARG A 177 -4.11 -19.65 12.00
N LEU A 178 -4.16 -18.63 11.15
CA LEU A 178 -5.34 -17.84 10.84
C LEU A 178 -5.68 -17.97 9.35
N PRO A 179 -6.95 -17.83 8.96
CA PRO A 179 -7.33 -17.67 7.56
C PRO A 179 -6.81 -16.34 7.00
N ASN A 180 -6.82 -16.21 5.67
CA ASN A 180 -6.61 -14.94 4.98
C ASN A 180 -7.80 -14.02 5.21
N GLN A 181 -7.61 -12.93 5.96
CA GLN A 181 -8.71 -12.08 6.43
C GLN A 181 -8.32 -10.60 6.46
N VAL A 182 -9.34 -9.76 6.53
CA VAL A 182 -9.24 -8.34 6.87
C VAL A 182 -9.61 -8.19 8.34
N TYR A 183 -8.82 -7.42 9.09
CA TYR A 183 -9.03 -7.16 10.50
C TYR A 183 -9.27 -5.68 10.75
N ARG A 184 -10.08 -5.38 11.77
CA ARG A 184 -10.21 -4.06 12.41
C ARG A 184 -9.65 -4.15 13.82
N PHE A 185 -8.77 -3.24 14.18
CA PHE A 185 -8.24 -3.03 15.52
C PHE A 185 -8.57 -1.62 16.00
N ASP A 186 -9.10 -1.51 17.21
CA ASP A 186 -9.43 -0.24 17.86
C ASP A 186 -8.52 -0.02 19.07
N PRO A 187 -7.52 0.88 18.96
CA PRO A 187 -6.58 1.13 20.05
C PRO A 187 -7.23 1.75 21.29
N SER A 188 -8.41 2.39 21.16
CA SER A 188 -9.06 3.10 22.26
C SER A 188 -9.60 2.16 23.35
N ASN A 189 -9.98 0.94 22.94
CA ASN A 189 -10.59 -0.07 23.80
C ASN A 189 -9.91 -1.45 23.67
N ASN A 190 -8.82 -1.53 22.90
CA ASN A 190 -8.05 -2.74 22.63
C ASN A 190 -8.90 -3.88 22.02
N SER A 191 -9.88 -3.54 21.16
CA SER A 191 -10.75 -4.51 20.50
C SER A 191 -10.25 -4.85 19.10
N THR A 192 -10.08 -6.14 18.83
CA THR A 192 -9.73 -6.67 17.50
C THR A 192 -10.82 -7.58 16.96
N ARG A 193 -11.16 -7.44 15.68
CA ARG A 193 -12.15 -8.27 15.00
C ARG A 193 -11.71 -8.61 13.57
N ALA A 194 -11.89 -9.85 13.16
CA ALA A 194 -11.91 -10.20 11.74
C ALA A 194 -13.22 -9.68 11.12
N VAL A 195 -13.13 -8.83 10.10
CA VAL A 195 -14.27 -8.07 9.53
C VAL A 195 -14.64 -8.50 8.12
N ALA A 196 -13.75 -9.18 7.40
CA ALA A 196 -14.05 -9.86 6.15
C ALA A 196 -13.13 -11.06 5.92
N ASP A 197 -13.63 -12.05 5.20
CA ASP A 197 -12.94 -13.29 4.83
C ASP A 197 -13.29 -13.70 3.38
N GLY A 198 -12.88 -14.91 2.99
CA GLY A 198 -13.15 -15.45 1.65
C GLY A 198 -12.24 -14.90 0.55
N PHE A 199 -11.05 -14.44 0.93
CA PHE A 199 -9.99 -13.99 0.03
C PHE A 199 -8.96 -15.09 -0.21
N GLY A 200 -8.37 -15.09 -1.39
CA GLY A 200 -7.20 -15.90 -1.70
C GLY A 200 -5.95 -15.33 -1.04
N ARG A 201 -5.57 -14.09 -1.37
CA ARG A 201 -4.52 -13.30 -0.71
C ARG A 201 -4.98 -11.83 -0.62
N PRO A 202 -5.60 -11.40 0.50
CA PRO A 202 -5.98 -10.00 0.66
C PRO A 202 -4.72 -9.15 0.78
N ASN A 203 -4.64 -8.07 0.01
CA ASN A 203 -3.42 -7.28 -0.11
C ASN A 203 -3.69 -5.79 0.21
N GLY A 204 -3.67 -4.89 -0.76
CA GLY A 204 -4.00 -3.48 -0.58
C GLY A 204 -5.44 -3.25 -0.14
N LEU A 205 -5.66 -2.17 0.61
CA LEU A 205 -7.00 -1.73 1.02
C LEU A 205 -7.11 -0.21 1.13
N SER A 206 -8.27 0.34 0.79
CA SER A 206 -8.51 1.78 0.86
C SER A 206 -9.99 2.08 1.04
N PHE A 207 -10.32 3.04 1.90
CA PHE A 207 -11.68 3.57 2.00
C PHE A 207 -11.97 4.55 0.85
N SER A 208 -13.23 4.57 0.40
CA SER A 208 -13.74 5.64 -0.46
C SER A 208 -13.66 7.00 0.24
N PRO A 209 -13.68 8.12 -0.49
CA PRO A 209 -13.61 9.46 0.10
C PRO A 209 -14.71 9.76 1.13
N ASP A 210 -15.88 9.17 0.95
CA ASP A 210 -17.02 9.30 1.86
C ASP A 210 -17.03 8.28 3.00
N MET A 211 -15.99 7.43 3.09
CA MET A 211 -15.81 6.36 4.09
C MET A 211 -16.90 5.27 4.07
N LYS A 212 -17.77 5.24 3.06
CA LYS A 212 -18.88 4.27 2.98
C LYS A 212 -18.55 2.97 2.27
N THR A 213 -17.43 2.92 1.57
CA THR A 213 -16.97 1.72 0.85
C THR A 213 -15.54 1.41 1.26
N LEU A 214 -15.25 0.15 1.59
CA LEU A 214 -13.88 -0.35 1.67
C LEU A 214 -13.57 -1.16 0.40
N TYR A 215 -12.50 -0.80 -0.28
CA TYR A 215 -11.91 -1.59 -1.35
C TYR A 215 -10.78 -2.46 -0.79
N VAL A 216 -10.71 -3.72 -1.22
CA VAL A 216 -9.66 -4.68 -0.83
C VAL A 216 -9.23 -5.45 -2.08
N SER A 217 -7.94 -5.47 -2.41
CA SER A 217 -7.42 -6.33 -3.46
C SER A 217 -7.28 -7.78 -2.99
N ASP A 218 -7.51 -8.69 -3.93
CA ASP A 218 -7.22 -10.11 -3.81
C ASP A 218 -6.29 -10.52 -4.94
N THR A 219 -5.10 -10.93 -4.54
CA THR A 219 -3.95 -11.13 -5.41
C THR A 219 -3.59 -12.61 -5.53
N GLU A 220 -4.59 -13.49 -5.39
CA GLU A 220 -4.47 -14.94 -5.46
C GLU A 220 -3.80 -15.46 -6.74
N TRP A 221 -3.89 -14.71 -7.84
CA TRP A 221 -3.26 -15.03 -9.13
C TRP A 221 -1.75 -15.26 -9.04
N ILE A 222 -1.05 -14.60 -8.11
CA ILE A 222 0.39 -14.81 -7.87
C ILE A 222 0.65 -15.27 -6.43
N HIS A 223 1.49 -16.30 -6.31
CA HIS A 223 1.92 -16.84 -5.04
C HIS A 223 3.24 -16.21 -4.59
N GLY A 224 3.55 -16.28 -3.29
CA GLY A 224 4.78 -15.73 -2.71
C GLY A 224 6.07 -16.39 -3.23
N ASP A 225 5.99 -17.51 -3.96
CA ASP A 225 7.12 -18.14 -4.67
C ASP A 225 7.26 -17.66 -6.13
N GLY A 226 6.37 -16.78 -6.59
CA GLY A 226 6.33 -16.23 -7.94
C GLY A 226 5.56 -17.06 -8.96
N SER A 227 4.99 -18.21 -8.58
CA SER A 227 4.11 -18.98 -9.47
C SER A 227 2.76 -18.29 -9.68
N THR A 228 2.14 -18.53 -10.85
CA THR A 228 0.89 -17.88 -11.26
C THR A 228 -0.19 -18.89 -11.66
N ASP A 229 -1.45 -18.52 -11.45
CA ASP A 229 -2.64 -19.32 -11.81
C ASP A 229 -3.76 -18.41 -12.35
N ASP A 230 -3.96 -18.43 -13.68
CA ASP A 230 -4.95 -17.63 -14.41
C ASP A 230 -6.41 -17.89 -14.01
N THR A 231 -6.67 -18.94 -13.22
CA THR A 231 -8.01 -19.24 -12.70
C THR A 231 -8.29 -18.56 -11.36
N ARG A 232 -7.31 -17.84 -10.79
CA ARG A 232 -7.38 -17.21 -9.46
C ARG A 232 -7.55 -15.70 -9.54
N ALA A 233 -7.89 -15.12 -8.39
CA ALA A 233 -8.24 -13.71 -8.29
C ALA A 233 -7.06 -12.79 -8.64
N SER A 234 -7.31 -11.88 -9.59
CA SER A 234 -6.54 -10.66 -9.78
C SER A 234 -7.50 -9.48 -9.68
N HIS A 235 -8.14 -9.36 -8.51
CA HIS A 235 -9.38 -8.61 -8.35
C HIS A 235 -9.28 -7.54 -7.27
N ILE A 236 -10.12 -6.52 -7.39
CA ILE A 236 -10.48 -5.61 -6.31
C ILE A 236 -11.93 -5.91 -5.94
N TYR A 237 -12.20 -6.17 -4.66
CA TYR A 237 -13.54 -6.31 -4.12
C TYR A 237 -13.93 -5.03 -3.37
N ALA A 238 -15.21 -4.67 -3.44
CA ALA A 238 -15.80 -3.59 -2.66
C ALA A 238 -16.76 -4.14 -1.61
N PHE A 239 -16.81 -3.44 -0.47
CA PHE A 239 -17.69 -3.73 0.65
C PHE A 239 -18.35 -2.44 1.12
N ASP A 240 -19.63 -2.51 1.47
CA ASP A 240 -20.31 -1.39 2.14
C ASP A 240 -19.89 -1.37 3.61
N VAL A 241 -19.52 -0.19 4.11
CA VAL A 241 -19.24 0.03 5.53
C VAL A 241 -20.54 0.41 6.22
N ALA A 242 -21.02 -0.46 7.10
CA ALA A 242 -22.32 -0.30 7.75
C ALA A 242 -22.23 -0.49 9.26
N GLU A 243 -22.95 0.34 10.02
CA GLU A 243 -23.08 0.12 11.46
C GLU A 243 -24.18 -0.90 11.76
N ARG A 244 -23.86 -1.89 12.60
CA ARG A 244 -24.80 -2.89 13.13
C ARG A 244 -24.52 -3.11 14.60
N SER A 245 -25.55 -3.03 15.43
CA SER A 245 -25.45 -3.29 16.87
C SER A 245 -24.32 -2.49 17.55
N GLY A 246 -24.07 -1.25 17.10
CA GLY A 246 -23.01 -0.38 17.63
C GLY A 246 -21.58 -0.69 17.14
N GLY A 247 -21.40 -1.55 16.13
CA GLY A 247 -20.10 -1.84 15.53
C GLY A 247 -20.10 -1.66 14.01
N LEU A 248 -18.92 -1.41 13.42
CA LEU A 248 -18.75 -1.26 11.97
C LEU A 248 -18.52 -2.61 11.30
N PHE A 249 -19.37 -2.97 10.35
CA PHE A 249 -19.34 -4.20 9.55
C PHE A 249 -19.04 -3.90 8.08
N LEU A 250 -18.47 -4.90 7.41
CA LEU A 250 -18.36 -4.94 5.96
C LEU A 250 -19.49 -5.81 5.40
N GLU A 251 -20.31 -5.25 4.52
CA GLU A 251 -21.47 -5.91 3.91
C GLU A 251 -21.38 -5.87 2.38
N ASN A 252 -22.24 -6.64 1.70
CA ASN A 252 -22.41 -6.61 0.24
C ASN A 252 -21.10 -6.72 -0.56
N ARG A 253 -20.27 -7.73 -0.21
CA ARG A 253 -19.07 -8.06 -0.98
C ARG A 253 -19.42 -8.20 -2.46
N ARG A 254 -18.73 -7.45 -3.31
CA ARG A 254 -18.91 -7.46 -4.75
C ARG A 254 -17.58 -7.32 -5.47
N LEU A 255 -17.44 -7.99 -6.61
CA LEU A 255 -16.33 -7.71 -7.51
C LEU A 255 -16.49 -6.28 -8.02
N PHE A 256 -15.44 -5.49 -7.85
CA PHE A 256 -15.39 -4.10 -8.32
C PHE A 256 -14.61 -4.00 -9.64
N ALA A 257 -13.39 -4.54 -9.67
CA ALA A 257 -12.53 -4.48 -10.85
C ALA A 257 -11.58 -5.69 -10.91
N MET A 258 -11.03 -5.94 -12.10
CA MET A 258 -9.91 -6.85 -12.34
C MET A 258 -8.73 -6.05 -12.88
N ALA A 259 -7.49 -6.39 -12.48
CA ALA A 259 -6.31 -5.78 -13.06
C ALA A 259 -6.18 -6.13 -14.55
N ASP A 260 -5.84 -5.15 -15.38
CA ASP A 260 -5.62 -5.41 -16.81
C ASP A 260 -4.31 -6.15 -17.07
N ASN A 261 -3.34 -6.02 -16.16
CA ASN A 261 -2.07 -6.74 -16.22
C ASN A 261 -1.59 -7.09 -14.80
N GLY A 262 -1.29 -8.38 -14.59
CA GLY A 262 -0.73 -8.90 -13.35
C GLY A 262 -1.68 -8.73 -12.16
N ILE A 263 -1.12 -8.22 -11.06
CA ILE A 263 -1.69 -7.78 -9.78
C ILE A 263 -2.68 -6.60 -9.75
N PRO A 264 -3.65 -6.47 -8.83
CA PRO A 264 -3.86 -5.19 -8.15
C PRO A 264 -3.26 -5.29 -6.74
N ASP A 265 -2.09 -4.72 -6.53
CA ASP A 265 -1.35 -4.81 -5.25
C ASP A 265 -1.83 -3.72 -4.28
N GLY A 266 -1.02 -2.69 -3.99
CA GLY A 266 -1.43 -1.55 -3.16
C GLY A 266 -2.55 -0.73 -3.80
N ILE A 267 -3.54 -0.28 -3.02
CA ILE A 267 -4.69 0.52 -3.49
C ILE A 267 -4.72 1.90 -2.81
N LYS A 268 -5.15 2.94 -3.53
CA LYS A 268 -5.62 4.22 -2.97
C LYS A 268 -6.82 4.77 -3.76
N CYS A 269 -7.65 5.57 -3.10
CA CYS A 269 -8.67 6.38 -3.77
C CYS A 269 -8.24 7.84 -3.94
N ASP A 270 -8.74 8.51 -4.98
CA ASP A 270 -8.71 9.97 -5.07
C ASP A 270 -9.99 10.60 -4.51
N VAL A 271 -10.00 11.93 -4.33
CA VAL A 271 -11.14 12.71 -3.83
C VAL A 271 -12.39 12.67 -4.72
N HIS A 272 -12.28 12.19 -5.97
CA HIS A 272 -13.40 12.01 -6.90
C HIS A 272 -13.99 10.59 -6.84
N GLY A 273 -13.39 9.71 -6.04
CA GLY A 273 -13.80 8.32 -5.85
C GLY A 273 -13.22 7.35 -6.88
N ASN A 274 -12.27 7.78 -7.72
CA ASN A 274 -11.54 6.85 -8.57
C ASN A 274 -10.62 5.98 -7.70
N VAL A 275 -10.46 4.72 -8.10
CA VAL A 275 -9.64 3.72 -7.40
C VAL A 275 -8.39 3.46 -8.23
N TYR A 276 -7.23 3.51 -7.59
CA TYR A 276 -5.92 3.35 -8.20
C TYR A 276 -5.24 2.12 -7.60
N SER A 277 -4.54 1.33 -8.40
CA SER A 277 -3.73 0.24 -7.90
C SER A 277 -2.40 0.09 -8.63
N GLY A 278 -1.37 -0.33 -7.89
CA GLY A 278 -0.13 -0.86 -8.49
C GLY A 278 -0.40 -2.20 -9.17
N CYS A 279 0.02 -2.30 -10.43
CA CYS A 279 -0.23 -3.43 -11.32
C CYS A 279 1.03 -3.82 -12.11
N GLY A 280 0.93 -4.92 -12.86
CA GLY A 280 2.05 -5.49 -13.62
C GLY A 280 2.62 -4.59 -14.73
N ASP A 281 1.89 -3.54 -15.13
CA ASP A 281 2.30 -2.56 -16.13
C ASP A 281 2.36 -1.11 -15.61
N GLY A 282 2.17 -0.89 -14.30
CA GLY A 282 2.26 0.43 -13.67
C GLY A 282 1.06 0.71 -12.77
N ILE A 283 0.46 1.89 -12.90
CA ILE A 283 -0.75 2.24 -12.13
C ILE A 283 -1.98 2.11 -13.01
N ASN A 284 -2.91 1.24 -12.63
CA ASN A 284 -4.24 1.16 -13.24
C ASN A 284 -5.23 2.03 -12.46
N ILE A 285 -6.13 2.72 -13.18
CA ILE A 285 -7.08 3.67 -12.62
C ILE A 285 -8.49 3.29 -13.06
N TRP A 286 -9.36 3.04 -12.10
CA TRP A 286 -10.77 2.74 -12.33
C TRP A 286 -11.66 3.88 -11.85
N SER A 287 -12.74 4.13 -12.58
CA SER A 287 -13.80 5.03 -12.14
C SER A 287 -14.51 4.48 -10.89
N PRO A 288 -15.32 5.28 -10.16
CA PRO A 288 -16.14 4.78 -9.06
C PRO A 288 -17.11 3.65 -9.45
N LYS A 289 -17.30 3.39 -10.76
CA LYS A 289 -18.14 2.30 -11.28
C LYS A 289 -17.38 1.00 -11.53
N GLY A 290 -16.05 1.01 -11.43
CA GLY A 290 -15.19 -0.14 -11.76
C GLY A 290 -14.71 -0.18 -13.21
N ASP A 291 -15.00 0.86 -14.01
CA ASP A 291 -14.51 0.93 -15.39
C ASP A 291 -13.06 1.39 -15.43
N LEU A 292 -12.18 0.68 -16.13
CA LEU A 292 -10.79 1.11 -16.33
C LEU A 292 -10.77 2.38 -17.19
N VAL A 293 -10.34 3.51 -16.62
CA VAL A 293 -10.34 4.82 -17.28
C VAL A 293 -8.98 5.21 -17.84
N GLY A 294 -7.89 4.76 -17.24
CA GLY A 294 -6.55 5.07 -17.70
C GLY A 294 -5.45 4.36 -16.93
N LYS A 295 -4.21 4.54 -17.41
CA LYS A 295 -3.01 3.97 -16.82
C LYS A 295 -1.83 4.92 -16.82
N ILE A 296 -0.94 4.75 -15.84
CA ILE A 296 0.41 5.33 -15.84
C ILE A 296 1.38 4.16 -16.00
N LEU A 297 1.98 4.03 -17.18
CA LEU A 297 2.81 2.89 -17.53
C LEU A 297 4.21 3.02 -16.94
N ILE A 298 4.62 1.98 -16.20
CA ILE A 298 5.94 1.88 -15.59
C ILE A 298 6.60 0.58 -16.09
N PRO A 299 7.81 0.64 -16.67
CA PRO A 299 8.54 -0.57 -17.05
C PRO A 299 8.74 -1.50 -15.86
N GLY A 300 8.24 -2.74 -15.95
CA GLY A 300 8.32 -3.72 -14.86
C GLY A 300 7.19 -3.64 -13.83
N GLY A 301 6.26 -2.70 -13.98
CA GLY A 301 5.11 -2.55 -13.09
C GLY A 301 5.39 -1.69 -11.86
N ALA A 302 4.43 -1.67 -10.95
CA ALA A 302 4.56 -1.04 -9.64
C ALA A 302 3.78 -1.83 -8.59
N ALA A 303 4.37 -2.06 -7.43
CA ALA A 303 3.68 -2.75 -6.32
C ALA A 303 2.80 -1.76 -5.53
N ASN A 304 3.31 -0.58 -5.22
CA ASN A 304 2.56 0.42 -4.48
C ASN A 304 2.85 1.85 -4.97
N PHE A 305 2.14 2.83 -4.43
CA PHE A 305 2.29 4.25 -4.73
C PHE A 305 1.69 5.06 -3.59
N CYS A 306 1.91 6.38 -3.57
CA CYS A 306 1.14 7.29 -2.72
C CYS A 306 0.95 8.64 -3.38
N PHE A 307 -0.10 9.35 -2.96
CA PHE A 307 -0.33 10.73 -3.38
C PHE A 307 0.56 11.69 -2.58
N GLY A 308 1.00 12.75 -3.24
CA GLY A 308 1.64 13.93 -2.67
C GLY A 308 0.79 15.19 -2.84
N ARG A 309 1.38 16.36 -2.61
CA ARG A 309 0.71 17.66 -2.81
C ARG A 309 0.50 17.97 -4.29
N ASP A 310 -0.52 18.79 -4.57
CA ASP A 310 -0.70 19.48 -5.85
C ASP A 310 -0.63 18.57 -7.09
N GLY A 311 -1.22 17.38 -7.00
CA GLY A 311 -1.27 16.41 -8.10
C GLY A 311 -0.02 15.52 -8.22
N LEU A 312 0.91 15.59 -7.27
CA LEU A 312 2.03 14.65 -7.22
C LEU A 312 1.58 13.25 -6.84
N MET A 313 2.25 12.26 -7.43
CA MET A 313 2.15 10.85 -7.06
C MET A 313 3.55 10.24 -7.07
N PHE A 314 3.89 9.50 -6.02
CA PHE A 314 5.13 8.75 -5.93
C PHE A 314 4.83 7.27 -6.18
N ILE A 315 5.49 6.66 -7.17
CA ILE A 315 5.21 5.29 -7.63
C ILE A 315 6.43 4.41 -7.34
N LEU A 316 6.19 3.30 -6.65
CA LEU A 316 7.22 2.41 -6.11
C LEU A 316 7.43 1.24 -7.08
N ALA A 317 8.57 1.26 -7.78
CA ALA A 317 8.89 0.33 -8.85
C ALA A 317 10.24 -0.38 -8.60
N GLU A 318 10.29 -1.11 -7.49
CA GLU A 318 11.45 -1.90 -7.03
C GLU A 318 12.70 -1.03 -6.83
N LYS A 319 13.57 -0.98 -7.85
CA LYS A 319 14.86 -0.28 -7.82
C LYS A 319 14.74 1.20 -8.15
N GLU A 320 13.57 1.63 -8.58
CA GLU A 320 13.28 2.99 -9.01
C GLU A 320 12.06 3.52 -8.27
N LEU A 321 12.16 4.76 -7.83
CA LEU A 321 11.04 5.55 -7.33
C LEU A 321 10.71 6.58 -8.40
N TYR A 322 9.51 6.52 -8.93
CA TYR A 322 9.01 7.47 -9.92
C TYR A 322 8.21 8.58 -9.24
N GLN A 323 8.22 9.77 -9.84
CA GLN A 323 7.35 10.89 -9.51
C GLN A 323 6.51 11.23 -10.74
N ALA A 324 5.19 11.12 -10.60
CA ALA A 324 4.23 11.59 -11.58
C ALA A 324 3.66 12.94 -11.14
N GLN A 325 3.56 13.88 -12.09
CA GLN A 325 2.78 15.10 -11.96
C GLN A 325 1.48 14.93 -12.72
N LEU A 326 0.36 14.94 -11.99
CA LEU A 326 -1.00 14.88 -12.50
C LEU A 326 -1.67 16.26 -12.43
N ALA A 327 -2.96 16.33 -12.77
CA ALA A 327 -3.74 17.53 -12.51
C ALA A 327 -3.75 17.86 -11.01
N SER A 328 -3.68 19.14 -10.65
CA SER A 328 -3.70 19.58 -9.24
C SER A 328 -5.01 19.24 -8.51
N SER A 329 -6.08 18.97 -9.27
CA SER A 329 -7.36 18.45 -8.80
C SER A 329 -7.36 16.96 -8.46
N THR A 330 -6.34 16.22 -8.88
CA THR A 330 -6.19 14.78 -8.61
C THR A 330 -5.45 14.62 -7.29
N LYS A 331 -6.22 14.41 -6.22
CA LYS A 331 -5.71 14.38 -4.83
C LYS A 331 -6.09 13.07 -4.17
N GLY A 332 -5.20 12.51 -3.36
CA GLY A 332 -5.50 11.31 -2.57
C GLY A 332 -6.59 11.56 -1.54
N ALA A 333 -7.56 10.68 -1.43
CA ALA A 333 -8.71 10.83 -0.55
C ALA A 333 -8.34 10.87 0.95
N LEU A 334 -7.29 10.13 1.33
CA LEU A 334 -6.81 10.03 2.71
C LEU A 334 -5.60 10.92 2.99
N LEU A 335 -5.17 11.69 1.98
CA LEU A 335 -4.11 12.67 2.13
C LEU A 335 -4.78 14.00 2.50
N GLU A 336 -4.89 14.28 3.80
CA GLU A 336 -5.62 15.42 4.37
C GLU A 336 -4.97 16.80 4.09
N ILE A 337 -4.58 17.09 2.84
CA ILE A 337 -3.82 18.29 2.44
C ILE A 337 -4.26 18.99 1.15
#